data_AF-A0A932WAN2-F1
#
_entry.id   AF-A0A932WAN2-F1
#
_cell.length_a   1.000
_cell.length_b   1.000
_cell.length_c   1.000
_cell.angle_alpha   90.00
_cell.angle_beta   90.00
_cell.angle_gamma   90.00
#
_symmetry.space_group_name_H-M   'P 1'
#
loop_
_entity.id
_entity.type
_entity.pdbx_description
1 polymer ?
#
loop_
_entity_poly.entity_id
_entity_poly.type
_entity_poly.pdbx_seq_one_letter_code
_entity_poly.pdbx_strand_id
1 'polypeptide(L)'
;MTAPTPTPAPFLAKKLKRKQFASTGDAHIQGDLLITNQVIIGGDLLVDGNLEAEEVFCLGKLTVTGDLRVQSLYVGQALDCAGDVDVEFMIKTGCNAEWMARLLELDQGKAAKDGSSYIDKLVHPAILKRDAHHETFGGYGDIQVLGYLACDVLDCHGNVQLDDVLDVGEVQYVGGHLSAIAIAADGDINVKGELFSETDIAVNGGIYAGEIICQGNLNVGSLHSHGDVSAWGSIRAVGQITSLNGEIHSGRWIATKGTVYAAKYIKAGEALVAEKGITCGADYGILAATTMKRSLWEERGYVSAPSKPKLLLSGKFVDNKKLKNIDALEKKRDWELDWEVPRRLQREMVG
;
A
#
# COMPACT_ATOMS: atom_id res chain seq x y z
N MET A 1 -24.02 1.99 -40.32
CA MET A 1 -23.22 3.04 -39.68
C MET A 1 -24.16 3.95 -38.94
N THR A 2 -24.41 3.66 -37.66
CA THR A 2 -25.14 4.54 -36.76
C THR A 2 -24.29 5.78 -36.51
N ALA A 3 -24.88 6.98 -36.62
CA ALA A 3 -24.18 8.22 -36.29
C ALA A 3 -23.66 8.14 -34.84
N PRO A 4 -22.45 8.63 -34.53
CA PRO A 4 -21.96 8.65 -33.17
C PRO A 4 -22.94 9.43 -32.29
N THR A 5 -23.40 8.81 -31.20
CA THR A 5 -24.24 9.46 -30.20
C THR A 5 -23.52 10.73 -29.73
N PRO A 6 -24.16 11.91 -29.78
CA PRO A 6 -23.52 13.15 -29.37
C PRO A 6 -23.07 13.03 -27.92
N THR A 7 -21.84 13.45 -27.65
CA THR A 7 -21.26 13.47 -26.30
C THR A 7 -22.16 14.29 -25.36
N PRO A 8 -22.60 13.72 -24.22
CA PRO A 8 -23.41 14.47 -23.27
C PRO A 8 -22.62 15.68 -22.73
N ALA A 9 -23.29 16.83 -22.60
CA ALA A 9 -22.67 18.00 -22.01
C ALA A 9 -22.38 17.76 -20.52
N PRO A 10 -21.27 18.28 -19.97
CA PRO A 10 -20.93 18.11 -18.57
C PRO A 10 -21.97 18.76 -17.66
N PHE A 11 -22.32 18.08 -16.56
CA PHE A 11 -23.14 18.66 -15.51
C PHE A 11 -22.30 19.65 -14.68
N LEU A 12 -22.78 20.88 -14.52
CA LEU A 12 -22.07 21.92 -13.75
C LEU A 12 -22.91 22.39 -12.56
N ALA A 13 -22.31 22.44 -11.38
CA ALA A 13 -22.94 23.06 -10.21
C ALA A 13 -21.90 23.77 -9.31
N LYS A 14 -22.34 24.79 -8.57
CA LYS A 14 -21.48 25.47 -7.58
C LYS A 14 -21.28 24.65 -6.30
N LYS A 15 -22.36 24.00 -5.85
CA LYS A 15 -22.44 23.05 -4.74
C LYS A 15 -23.60 22.11 -5.06
N LEU A 16 -23.57 20.89 -4.54
CA LEU A 16 -24.66 19.95 -4.75
C LEU A 16 -24.99 19.20 -3.47
N LYS A 17 -26.24 19.34 -3.00
CA LYS A 17 -26.77 18.60 -1.86
C LYS A 17 -28.06 17.89 -2.25
N ARG A 18 -28.06 16.56 -2.28
CA ARG A 18 -29.22 15.73 -2.66
C ARG A 18 -29.21 14.38 -1.94
N LYS A 19 -30.30 13.63 -2.07
CA LYS A 19 -30.34 12.24 -1.62
C LYS A 19 -29.53 11.32 -2.54
N GLN A 20 -29.71 11.49 -3.84
CA GLN A 20 -29.02 10.74 -4.89
C GLN A 20 -28.66 11.68 -6.03
N PHE A 21 -27.60 11.36 -6.76
CA PHE A 21 -27.18 12.08 -7.95
C PHE A 21 -26.68 11.11 -9.01
N ALA A 22 -27.16 11.27 -10.24
CA ALA A 22 -26.68 10.52 -11.39
C ALA A 22 -26.44 11.45 -12.58
N SER A 23 -25.34 11.24 -13.29
CA SER A 23 -25.00 11.91 -14.55
C SER A 23 -24.48 10.86 -15.54
N THR A 24 -24.96 10.90 -16.78
CA THR A 24 -24.49 10.00 -17.84
C THR A 24 -23.16 10.43 -18.46
N GLY A 25 -22.83 11.71 -18.33
CA GLY A 25 -21.56 12.29 -18.75
C GLY A 25 -20.78 12.81 -17.56
N ASP A 26 -19.77 13.62 -17.86
CA ASP A 26 -18.92 14.24 -16.86
C ASP A 26 -19.72 15.15 -15.92
N ALA A 27 -19.24 15.32 -14.70
CA ALA A 27 -19.80 16.25 -13.73
C ALA A 27 -18.69 17.06 -13.06
N HIS A 28 -18.91 18.37 -12.95
CA HIS A 28 -18.02 19.29 -12.26
C HIS A 28 -18.80 20.08 -11.22
N ILE A 29 -18.41 19.91 -9.96
CA ILE A 29 -18.95 20.64 -8.81
C ILE A 29 -17.86 21.58 -8.31
N GLN A 30 -18.06 22.90 -8.41
CA GLN A 30 -17.07 23.92 -8.04
C GLN A 30 -16.90 24.11 -6.51
N GLY A 31 -17.40 23.18 -5.72
CA GLY A 31 -17.46 23.24 -4.27
C GLY A 31 -18.00 21.92 -3.74
N ASP A 32 -18.51 21.92 -2.51
CA ASP A 32 -18.86 20.67 -1.83
C ASP A 32 -19.97 19.86 -2.54
N LEU A 33 -19.74 18.55 -2.63
CA LEU A 33 -20.69 17.54 -3.06
C LEU A 33 -21.11 16.70 -1.85
N LEU A 34 -22.36 16.87 -1.41
CA LEU A 34 -22.94 16.15 -0.29
C LEU A 34 -24.16 15.33 -0.73
N ILE A 35 -24.00 14.01 -0.83
CA ILE A 35 -25.03 13.11 -1.34
C ILE A 35 -25.32 12.02 -0.32
N THR A 36 -26.52 11.99 0.25
CA THR A 36 -26.76 11.09 1.40
C THR A 36 -26.79 9.61 1.07
N ASN A 37 -26.89 9.22 -0.19
CA ASN A 37 -26.91 7.81 -0.59
C ASN A 37 -25.91 7.57 -1.71
N GLN A 38 -26.31 7.80 -2.96
CA GLN A 38 -25.55 7.27 -4.08
C GLN A 38 -25.22 8.35 -5.12
N VAL A 39 -23.97 8.35 -5.56
CA VAL A 39 -23.45 9.10 -6.70
C VAL A 39 -23.13 8.14 -7.84
N ILE A 40 -23.72 8.33 -9.01
CA ILE A 40 -23.40 7.56 -10.23
C ILE A 40 -22.97 8.51 -11.34
N ILE A 41 -21.72 8.41 -11.79
CA ILE A 41 -21.17 9.23 -12.87
C ILE A 41 -20.68 8.33 -13.99
N GLY A 42 -21.26 8.53 -15.17
CA GLY A 42 -20.92 7.81 -16.39
C GLY A 42 -19.62 8.25 -17.06
N GLY A 43 -19.12 9.43 -16.70
CA GLY A 43 -17.87 10.02 -17.17
C GLY A 43 -16.94 10.36 -16.00
N ASP A 44 -16.20 11.46 -16.14
CA ASP A 44 -15.28 11.96 -15.10
C ASP A 44 -16.06 12.81 -14.06
N LEU A 45 -15.66 12.72 -12.79
CA LEU A 45 -16.21 13.54 -11.70
C LEU A 45 -15.12 14.44 -11.12
N LEU A 46 -15.32 15.76 -11.21
CA LEU A 46 -14.47 16.77 -10.59
C LEU A 46 -15.24 17.49 -9.47
N VAL A 47 -14.64 17.54 -8.28
CA VAL A 47 -15.18 18.26 -7.11
C VAL A 47 -14.09 19.21 -6.59
N ASP A 48 -14.29 20.52 -6.78
CA ASP A 48 -13.41 21.58 -6.26
C ASP A 48 -13.73 21.88 -4.77
N GLY A 49 -13.84 20.84 -3.95
CA GLY A 49 -14.23 20.92 -2.55
C GLY A 49 -14.25 19.53 -1.92
N ASN A 50 -15.04 19.37 -0.86
CA ASN A 50 -15.18 18.08 -0.20
C ASN A 50 -16.24 17.21 -0.88
N LEU A 51 -16.02 15.90 -0.89
CA LEU A 51 -16.99 14.90 -1.33
C LEU A 51 -17.43 14.07 -0.13
N GLU A 52 -18.73 14.07 0.17
CA GLU A 52 -19.33 13.20 1.19
C GLU A 52 -20.51 12.42 0.62
N ALA A 53 -20.46 11.08 0.67
CA ALA A 53 -21.55 10.20 0.23
C ALA A 53 -21.55 8.81 0.89
N GLU A 54 -22.64 8.03 0.83
CA GLU A 54 -22.57 6.61 1.23
C GLU A 54 -21.79 5.82 0.16
N GLU A 55 -22.24 5.90 -1.09
CA GLU A 55 -21.62 5.17 -2.21
C GLU A 55 -21.31 6.09 -3.40
N VAL A 56 -20.13 5.90 -3.98
CA VAL A 56 -19.72 6.60 -5.20
C VAL A 56 -19.31 5.61 -6.28
N PHE A 57 -19.97 5.71 -7.43
CA PHE A 57 -19.66 4.98 -8.65
C PHE A 57 -19.27 6.01 -9.72
N CYS A 58 -17.99 6.07 -10.04
CA CYS A 58 -17.46 6.98 -11.07
C CYS A 58 -16.75 6.15 -12.14
N LEU A 59 -17.34 6.00 -13.32
CA LEU A 59 -16.74 5.20 -14.39
C LEU A 59 -15.50 5.85 -15.01
N GLY A 60 -15.41 7.17 -14.97
CA GLY A 60 -14.22 7.90 -15.37
C GLY A 60 -13.20 8.06 -14.25
N LYS A 61 -12.46 9.15 -14.35
CA LYS A 61 -11.57 9.65 -13.30
C LYS A 61 -12.36 10.41 -12.24
N LEU A 62 -12.05 10.17 -10.98
CA LEU A 62 -12.55 10.95 -9.85
C LEU A 62 -11.44 11.89 -9.37
N THR A 63 -11.73 13.18 -9.30
CA THR A 63 -10.82 14.20 -8.77
C THR A 63 -11.52 15.01 -7.70
N VAL A 64 -10.95 15.05 -6.49
CA VAL A 64 -11.46 15.80 -5.34
C VAL A 64 -10.35 16.68 -4.80
N THR A 65 -10.56 18.01 -4.78
CA THR A 65 -9.52 18.94 -4.29
C THR A 65 -9.51 19.12 -2.78
N GLY A 66 -10.57 18.67 -2.09
CA GLY A 66 -10.65 18.63 -0.63
C GLY A 66 -10.65 17.19 -0.12
N ASP A 67 -11.33 16.96 1.00
CA ASP A 67 -11.46 15.64 1.63
C ASP A 67 -12.51 14.78 0.90
N LEU A 68 -12.29 13.47 0.87
CA LEU A 68 -13.23 12.47 0.39
C LEU A 68 -13.65 11.57 1.56
N ARG A 69 -14.93 11.59 1.93
CA ARG A 69 -15.49 10.70 2.95
C ARG A 69 -16.65 9.89 2.39
N VAL A 70 -16.47 8.59 2.23
CA VAL A 70 -17.53 7.71 1.75
C VAL A 70 -17.58 6.37 2.47
N GLN A 71 -18.62 5.57 2.28
CA GLN A 71 -18.62 4.18 2.77
C GLN A 71 -17.98 3.24 1.76
N SER A 72 -18.33 3.39 0.47
CA SER A 72 -17.78 2.57 -0.62
C SER A 72 -17.47 3.43 -1.84
N LEU A 73 -16.28 3.21 -2.41
CA LEU A 73 -15.76 3.98 -3.54
C LEU A 73 -15.37 3.06 -4.70
N TYR A 74 -16.04 3.24 -5.84
CA TYR A 74 -15.78 2.50 -7.07
C TYR A 74 -15.42 3.48 -8.18
N VAL A 75 -14.19 3.40 -8.67
CA VAL A 75 -13.66 4.29 -9.71
C VAL A 75 -13.19 3.46 -10.91
N GLY A 76 -13.56 3.88 -12.11
CA GLY A 76 -13.22 3.15 -13.32
C GLY A 76 -11.79 3.40 -13.78
N GLN A 77 -11.34 4.67 -13.73
CA GLN A 77 -10.01 5.04 -14.21
C GLN A 77 -9.04 5.32 -13.07
N ALA A 78 -9.03 6.53 -12.53
CA ALA A 78 -8.08 6.95 -11.51
C ALA A 78 -8.77 7.75 -10.42
N LEU A 79 -8.24 7.67 -9.21
CA LEU A 79 -8.64 8.50 -8.07
C LEU A 79 -7.52 9.49 -7.77
N ASP A 80 -7.83 10.78 -7.88
CA ASP A 80 -6.96 11.86 -7.43
C ASP A 80 -7.64 12.61 -6.29
N CYS A 81 -7.02 12.65 -5.12
CA CYS A 81 -7.50 13.42 -3.99
C CYS A 81 -6.39 14.30 -3.40
N ALA A 82 -6.64 15.60 -3.29
CA ALA A 82 -5.66 16.52 -2.71
C ALA A 82 -5.75 16.61 -1.18
N GLY A 83 -6.88 16.21 -0.59
CA GLY A 83 -7.06 16.12 0.85
C GLY A 83 -6.95 14.68 1.35
N ASP A 84 -7.61 14.44 2.47
CA ASP A 84 -7.66 13.14 3.12
C ASP A 84 -8.75 12.25 2.51
N VAL A 85 -8.51 10.94 2.46
CA VAL A 85 -9.46 9.94 1.98
C VAL A 85 -9.84 8.99 3.12
N ASP A 86 -11.11 8.99 3.49
CA ASP A 86 -11.70 8.10 4.50
C ASP A 86 -12.83 7.29 3.85
N VAL A 87 -12.62 5.99 3.70
CA VAL A 87 -13.58 5.07 3.07
C VAL A 87 -13.88 3.89 3.99
N GLU A 88 -15.10 3.82 4.54
CA GLU A 88 -15.46 2.85 5.57
C GLU A 88 -15.20 1.38 5.18
N PHE A 89 -15.50 1.00 3.94
CA PHE A 89 -15.44 -0.39 3.48
C PHE A 89 -14.40 -0.60 2.39
N MET A 90 -14.66 -0.15 1.17
CA MET A 90 -13.84 -0.57 0.04
C MET A 90 -13.55 0.58 -0.91
N ILE A 91 -12.28 0.68 -1.29
CA ILE A 91 -11.86 1.41 -2.48
C ILE A 91 -11.51 0.41 -3.56
N LYS A 92 -12.20 0.50 -4.71
CA LYS A 92 -11.86 -0.26 -5.90
C LYS A 92 -11.64 0.65 -7.10
N THR A 93 -10.46 0.57 -7.71
CA THR A 93 -10.14 1.24 -8.98
C THR A 93 -10.01 0.26 -10.13
N GLY A 94 -10.04 0.75 -11.37
CA GLY A 94 -10.00 -0.10 -12.56
C GLY A 94 -11.32 -0.84 -12.81
N CYS A 95 -12.44 -0.30 -12.32
CA CYS A 95 -13.76 -0.86 -12.49
C CYS A 95 -14.30 -0.59 -13.92
N ASN A 96 -14.40 -1.61 -14.76
CA ASN A 96 -15.02 -1.43 -16.08
C ASN A 96 -16.54 -1.25 -15.99
N ALA A 97 -17.14 -0.74 -17.08
CA ALA A 97 -18.56 -0.45 -17.15
C ALA A 97 -19.46 -1.67 -16.90
N GLU A 98 -19.08 -2.84 -17.41
CA GLU A 98 -19.86 -4.08 -17.23
C GLU A 98 -19.89 -4.52 -15.76
N TRP A 99 -18.76 -4.42 -15.07
CA TRP A 99 -18.63 -4.81 -13.68
C TRP A 99 -19.44 -3.89 -12.77
N MET A 100 -19.30 -2.57 -12.91
CA MET A 100 -20.05 -1.60 -12.08
C MET A 100 -21.54 -1.78 -12.25
N ALA A 101 -21.97 -2.08 -13.47
CA ALA A 101 -23.37 -2.19 -13.73
C ALA A 101 -24.01 -3.49 -13.25
N ARG A 102 -23.24 -4.60 -13.18
CA ARG A 102 -23.66 -5.79 -12.43
C ARG A 102 -23.80 -5.48 -10.95
N LEU A 103 -22.85 -4.72 -10.39
CA LEU A 103 -22.87 -4.32 -8.98
C LEU A 103 -24.08 -3.42 -8.66
N LEU A 104 -24.45 -2.53 -9.59
CA LEU A 104 -25.64 -1.68 -9.50
C LEU A 104 -26.95 -2.36 -9.95
N GLU A 105 -26.92 -3.65 -10.29
CA GLU A 105 -28.05 -4.44 -10.80
C GLU A 105 -28.74 -3.83 -12.06
N LEU A 106 -28.01 -3.05 -12.85
CA LEU A 106 -28.55 -2.35 -14.03
C LEU A 106 -28.73 -3.28 -15.23
N ASP A 107 -28.02 -4.40 -15.26
CA ASP A 107 -28.09 -5.42 -16.32
C ASP A 107 -29.31 -6.35 -16.23
N GLN A 108 -30.03 -6.32 -15.10
CA GLN A 108 -31.27 -7.07 -14.90
C GLN A 108 -32.51 -6.35 -15.49
N GLY A 109 -32.34 -5.12 -15.99
CA GLY A 109 -33.40 -4.34 -16.64
C GLY A 109 -33.84 -4.91 -17.99
N LYS A 110 -35.09 -4.60 -18.39
CA LYS A 110 -35.57 -4.92 -19.75
C LYS A 110 -34.67 -4.25 -20.79
N ALA A 111 -34.22 -5.02 -21.79
CA ALA A 111 -33.45 -4.50 -22.91
C ALA A 111 -34.12 -3.25 -23.52
N ALA A 112 -33.32 -2.25 -23.85
CA ALA A 112 -33.84 -1.03 -24.43
C ALA A 112 -34.58 -1.31 -25.73
N LYS A 113 -35.64 -0.54 -26.00
CA LYS A 113 -36.46 -0.70 -27.23
C LYS A 113 -35.68 -0.56 -28.53
N ASP A 114 -34.53 0.11 -28.48
CA ASP A 114 -33.60 0.34 -29.60
C ASP A 114 -32.49 -0.73 -29.70
N GLY A 115 -32.49 -1.74 -28.83
CA GLY A 115 -31.48 -2.80 -28.78
C GLY A 115 -30.13 -2.38 -28.20
N SER A 116 -29.97 -1.11 -27.79
CA SER A 116 -28.76 -0.65 -27.09
C SER A 116 -28.71 -1.21 -25.67
N SER A 117 -27.50 -1.45 -25.16
CA SER A 117 -27.32 -1.83 -23.77
C SER A 117 -27.67 -0.63 -22.86
N TYR A 118 -28.01 -0.87 -21.60
CA TYR A 118 -28.17 0.23 -20.64
C TYR A 118 -26.83 0.97 -20.43
N ILE A 119 -25.69 0.29 -20.61
CA ILE A 119 -24.33 0.86 -20.57
C ILE A 119 -24.19 1.98 -21.60
N ASP A 120 -24.67 1.77 -22.83
CA ASP A 120 -24.61 2.76 -23.91
C ASP A 120 -25.36 4.07 -23.57
N LYS A 121 -26.25 4.05 -22.57
CA LYS A 121 -27.06 5.19 -22.14
C LYS A 121 -26.55 5.87 -20.88
N LEU A 122 -25.84 5.14 -20.03
CA LEU A 122 -25.37 5.62 -18.73
C LEU A 122 -23.90 5.99 -18.72
N VAL A 123 -23.14 5.54 -19.72
CA VAL A 123 -21.69 5.73 -19.79
C VAL A 123 -21.33 6.71 -20.88
N HIS A 124 -20.40 7.60 -20.56
CA HIS A 124 -19.87 8.55 -21.52
C HIS A 124 -19.18 7.80 -22.68
N PRO A 125 -19.49 8.08 -23.96
CA PRO A 125 -18.96 7.31 -25.10
C PRO A 125 -17.42 7.27 -25.18
N ALA A 126 -16.73 8.26 -24.61
CA ALA A 126 -15.27 8.24 -24.54
C ALA A 126 -14.74 7.20 -23.54
N ILE A 127 -15.45 6.94 -22.44
CA ILE A 127 -15.06 5.92 -21.46
C ILE A 127 -15.19 4.53 -22.09
N LEU A 128 -16.28 4.25 -22.80
CA LEU A 128 -16.45 2.98 -23.53
C LEU A 128 -15.34 2.73 -24.57
N LYS A 129 -14.84 3.80 -25.21
CA LYS A 129 -13.69 3.71 -26.12
C LYS A 129 -12.39 3.44 -25.36
N ARG A 130 -12.16 4.09 -24.21
CA ARG A 130 -10.97 3.86 -23.37
C ARG A 130 -10.94 2.42 -22.85
N ASP A 131 -12.08 1.91 -22.37
CA ASP A 131 -12.25 0.51 -21.92
C ASP A 131 -11.92 -0.49 -23.04
N ALA A 132 -12.39 -0.24 -24.26
CA ALA A 132 -12.14 -1.11 -25.41
C ALA A 132 -10.67 -1.16 -25.86
N HIS A 133 -9.87 -0.15 -25.48
CA HIS A 133 -8.48 -0.02 -25.91
C HIS A 133 -7.45 -0.35 -24.82
N HIS A 134 -7.87 -0.66 -23.57
CA HIS A 134 -6.97 -0.82 -22.43
C HIS A 134 -5.79 0.16 -22.52
N GLU A 135 -6.10 1.46 -22.66
CA GLU A 135 -5.10 2.46 -23.01
C GLU A 135 -3.89 2.30 -22.09
N THR A 136 -2.79 1.81 -22.66
CA THR A 136 -1.59 1.33 -21.96
C THR A 136 -0.72 2.49 -21.50
N PHE A 137 -1.29 3.69 -21.43
CA PHE A 137 -0.65 4.92 -20.99
C PHE A 137 -0.98 5.11 -19.51
N GLY A 138 0.07 5.21 -18.69
CA GLY A 138 0.04 5.10 -17.23
C GLY A 138 -1.06 5.94 -16.57
N GLY A 139 -1.64 5.40 -15.49
CA GLY A 139 -2.78 6.00 -14.80
C GLY A 139 -3.98 5.09 -14.62
N TYR A 140 -4.11 3.98 -15.38
CA TYR A 140 -5.29 3.10 -15.24
C TYR A 140 -5.28 2.38 -13.89
N GLY A 141 -6.33 2.59 -13.12
CA GLY A 141 -6.47 2.09 -11.77
C GLY A 141 -5.65 2.87 -10.75
N ASP A 142 -4.94 3.94 -11.12
CA ASP A 142 -4.05 4.62 -10.19
C ASP A 142 -4.84 5.36 -9.09
N ILE A 143 -4.25 5.41 -7.90
CA ILE A 143 -4.71 6.19 -6.76
C ILE A 143 -3.60 7.16 -6.38
N GLN A 144 -3.88 8.45 -6.43
CA GLN A 144 -3.00 9.52 -5.97
C GLN A 144 -3.71 10.30 -4.87
N VAL A 145 -3.14 10.31 -3.67
CA VAL A 145 -3.69 11.06 -2.54
C VAL A 145 -2.58 11.87 -1.88
N LEU A 146 -2.78 13.17 -1.72
CA LEU A 146 -1.76 14.01 -1.05
C LEU A 146 -1.86 13.97 0.48
N GLY A 147 -3.02 13.59 1.01
CA GLY A 147 -3.24 13.36 2.45
C GLY A 147 -3.16 11.87 2.82
N TYR A 148 -3.72 11.54 3.98
CA TYR A 148 -3.81 10.15 4.42
C TYR A 148 -4.91 9.40 3.64
N LEU A 149 -4.77 8.08 3.57
CA LEU A 149 -5.82 7.20 3.03
C LEU A 149 -6.14 6.12 4.06
N ALA A 150 -7.40 6.08 4.48
CA ALA A 150 -7.95 5.03 5.33
C ALA A 150 -9.07 4.24 4.64
N CYS A 151 -8.99 2.90 4.66
CA CYS A 151 -10.10 2.04 4.28
C CYS A 151 -10.01 0.61 4.82
N ASP A 152 -11.13 -0.12 4.93
CA ASP A 152 -11.07 -1.53 5.34
C ASP A 152 -10.43 -2.42 4.25
N VAL A 153 -10.79 -2.24 2.98
CA VAL A 153 -10.24 -3.02 1.85
C VAL A 153 -9.79 -2.12 0.69
N LEU A 154 -8.54 -2.30 0.26
CA LEU A 154 -7.97 -1.64 -0.91
C LEU A 154 -7.77 -2.63 -2.08
N ASP A 155 -8.48 -2.40 -3.19
CA ASP A 155 -8.34 -3.12 -4.46
C ASP A 155 -8.03 -2.14 -5.60
N CYS A 156 -6.74 -1.92 -5.82
CA CYS A 156 -6.20 -1.00 -6.81
C CYS A 156 -5.63 -1.75 -8.01
N HIS A 157 -6.16 -1.51 -9.21
CA HIS A 157 -5.64 -2.16 -10.41
C HIS A 157 -4.35 -1.52 -10.95
N GLY A 158 -4.04 -0.30 -10.52
CA GLY A 158 -2.86 0.47 -10.91
C GLY A 158 -1.85 0.61 -9.78
N ASN A 159 -1.24 1.79 -9.68
CA ASN A 159 -0.37 2.19 -8.61
C ASN A 159 -1.13 2.91 -7.48
N VAL A 160 -0.55 2.93 -6.29
CA VAL A 160 -1.01 3.75 -5.17
C VAL A 160 0.16 4.64 -4.75
N GLN A 161 -0.05 5.95 -4.78
CA GLN A 161 0.93 6.94 -4.31
C GLN A 161 0.26 7.87 -3.31
N LEU A 162 0.77 7.85 -2.08
CA LEU A 162 0.36 8.74 -1.02
C LEU A 162 1.53 9.63 -0.58
N ASP A 163 1.25 10.90 -0.31
CA ASP A 163 2.20 11.82 0.34
C ASP A 163 2.03 11.82 1.87
N ASP A 164 1.29 10.86 2.42
CA ASP A 164 1.09 10.65 3.86
C ASP A 164 0.92 9.15 4.20
N VAL A 165 0.22 8.83 5.29
CA VAL A 165 0.01 7.47 5.82
C VAL A 165 -1.07 6.70 5.03
N LEU A 166 -0.78 5.43 4.73
CA LEU A 166 -1.77 4.41 4.39
C LEU A 166 -2.17 3.65 5.67
N ASP A 167 -3.44 3.68 6.06
CA ASP A 167 -4.00 2.90 7.18
C ASP A 167 -5.16 2.04 6.69
N VAL A 168 -4.94 0.73 6.55
CA VAL A 168 -5.94 -0.15 5.93
C VAL A 168 -6.23 -1.42 6.71
N GLY A 169 -7.45 -1.94 6.56
CA GLY A 169 -7.74 -3.30 7.01
C GLY A 169 -6.88 -4.29 6.25
N GLU A 170 -6.97 -4.33 4.92
CA GLU A 170 -6.10 -5.14 4.06
C GLU A 170 -5.90 -4.53 2.66
N VAL A 171 -4.77 -4.85 2.04
CA VAL A 171 -4.56 -4.59 0.60
C VAL A 171 -4.80 -5.90 -0.15
N GLN A 172 -6.03 -6.04 -0.66
CA GLN A 172 -6.43 -7.18 -1.44
C GLN A 172 -5.61 -7.28 -2.74
N TYR A 173 -5.37 -6.13 -3.39
CA TYR A 173 -4.61 -6.09 -4.64
C TYR A 173 -4.09 -4.68 -4.94
N VAL A 174 -2.82 -4.58 -5.31
CA VAL A 174 -2.25 -3.45 -6.07
C VAL A 174 -1.55 -4.00 -7.30
N GLY A 175 -2.04 -3.62 -8.49
CA GLY A 175 -1.53 -4.11 -9.77
C GLY A 175 -0.15 -3.57 -10.15
N GLY A 176 0.22 -2.41 -9.62
CA GLY A 176 1.50 -1.74 -9.80
C GLY A 176 2.29 -1.63 -8.50
N HIS A 177 2.77 -0.43 -8.21
CA HIS A 177 3.55 -0.07 -7.02
C HIS A 177 2.68 0.57 -5.94
N LEU A 178 3.06 0.40 -4.67
CA LEU A 178 2.44 1.08 -3.53
C LEU A 178 3.53 1.90 -2.81
N SER A 179 3.34 3.21 -2.74
CA SER A 179 4.23 4.17 -2.05
C SER A 179 3.43 5.03 -1.08
N ALA A 180 3.94 5.18 0.15
CA ALA A 180 3.38 6.07 1.18
C ALA A 180 4.47 6.52 2.15
N ILE A 181 4.22 7.54 2.97
CA ILE A 181 5.15 7.92 4.05
C ILE A 181 5.26 6.80 5.07
N ALA A 182 4.13 6.31 5.56
CA ALA A 182 4.04 5.15 6.47
C ALA A 182 2.94 4.21 5.99
N ILE A 183 3.07 2.92 6.30
CA ILE A 183 2.09 1.90 5.91
C ILE A 183 1.70 1.08 7.13
N ALA A 184 0.42 1.12 7.47
CA ALA A 184 -0.19 0.31 8.49
C ALA A 184 -1.26 -0.60 7.87
N ALA A 185 -1.25 -1.89 8.23
CA ALA A 185 -2.35 -2.78 7.89
C ALA A 185 -2.63 -3.84 8.97
N ASP A 186 -3.91 -4.14 9.17
CA ASP A 186 -4.35 -5.21 10.09
C ASP A 186 -4.27 -6.61 9.46
N GLY A 187 -4.46 -6.69 8.16
CA GLY A 187 -4.50 -7.89 7.35
C GLY A 187 -3.29 -8.02 6.43
N ASP A 188 -3.48 -8.74 5.33
CA ASP A 188 -2.42 -9.00 4.36
C ASP A 188 -2.26 -7.82 3.38
N ILE A 189 -1.04 -7.66 2.84
CA ILE A 189 -0.75 -6.71 1.77
C ILE A 189 -0.29 -7.44 0.51
N ASN A 190 -1.02 -7.28 -0.58
CA ASN A 190 -0.72 -7.89 -1.89
C ASN A 190 -0.40 -6.83 -2.95
N VAL A 191 0.89 -6.67 -3.27
CA VAL A 191 1.38 -5.70 -4.26
C VAL A 191 2.15 -6.44 -5.36
N LYS A 192 1.82 -6.21 -6.62
CA LYS A 192 2.53 -6.87 -7.74
C LYS A 192 3.93 -6.31 -7.95
N GLY A 193 4.07 -5.00 -7.82
CA GLY A 193 5.33 -4.28 -7.95
C GLY A 193 6.03 -4.07 -6.61
N GLU A 194 6.60 -2.88 -6.47
CA GLU A 194 7.32 -2.45 -5.27
C GLU A 194 6.34 -1.98 -4.18
N LEU A 195 6.61 -2.38 -2.94
CA LEU A 195 6.06 -1.78 -1.74
C LEU A 195 7.13 -0.87 -1.11
N PHE A 196 6.90 0.44 -1.15
CA PHE A 196 7.82 1.46 -0.67
C PHE A 196 7.23 2.26 0.50
N SER A 197 8.02 2.46 1.54
CA SER A 197 7.69 3.41 2.62
C SER A 197 8.90 4.27 3.01
N GLU A 198 8.66 5.57 3.16
CA GLU A 198 9.65 6.55 3.65
C GLU A 198 9.95 6.42 5.15
N THR A 199 9.11 5.71 5.89
CA THR A 199 9.27 5.49 7.32
C THR A 199 9.00 4.01 7.63
N ASP A 200 8.12 3.73 8.60
CA ASP A 200 7.85 2.38 9.07
C ASP A 200 6.75 1.70 8.24
N ILE A 201 6.88 0.38 8.11
CA ILE A 201 5.82 -0.52 7.64
C ILE A 201 5.44 -1.42 8.81
N ALA A 202 4.17 -1.37 9.22
CA ALA A 202 3.61 -2.15 10.32
C ALA A 202 2.39 -2.94 9.84
N VAL A 203 2.53 -4.26 9.68
CA VAL A 203 1.49 -5.12 9.14
C VAL A 203 1.24 -6.30 10.07
N ASN A 204 0.04 -6.46 10.58
CA ASN A 204 -0.30 -7.59 11.44
C ASN A 204 -0.33 -8.92 10.63
N GLY A 205 -0.77 -8.86 9.37
CA GLY A 205 -0.74 -9.95 8.41
C GLY A 205 0.58 -10.13 7.64
N GLY A 206 0.52 -10.81 6.51
CA GLY A 206 1.63 -11.08 5.61
C GLY A 206 1.79 -10.01 4.52
N ILE A 207 3.03 -9.77 4.08
CA ILE A 207 3.31 -8.97 2.88
C ILE A 207 3.71 -9.91 1.73
N TYR A 208 3.04 -9.74 0.59
CA TYR A 208 3.33 -10.37 -0.68
C TYR A 208 3.61 -9.28 -1.71
N ALA A 209 4.89 -9.05 -2.01
CA ALA A 209 5.31 -7.95 -2.89
C ALA A 209 6.30 -8.41 -3.97
N GLY A 210 6.38 -7.65 -5.07
CA GLY A 210 7.45 -7.78 -6.05
C GLY A 210 8.80 -7.43 -5.43
N GLU A 211 8.92 -6.26 -4.82
CA GLU A 211 10.08 -5.80 -4.04
C GLU A 211 9.60 -5.04 -2.81
N ILE A 212 10.41 -4.98 -1.74
CA ILE A 212 10.05 -4.26 -0.51
C ILE A 212 11.18 -3.32 -0.11
N ILE A 213 10.86 -2.05 0.05
CA ILE A 213 11.77 -1.00 0.49
C ILE A 213 11.13 -0.22 1.64
N CYS A 214 11.78 -0.23 2.80
CA CYS A 214 11.35 0.49 3.99
C CYS A 214 12.52 1.33 4.51
N GLN A 215 12.35 2.64 4.59
CA GLN A 215 13.39 3.54 5.11
C GLN A 215 13.42 3.59 6.65
N GLY A 216 12.40 3.04 7.31
CA GLY A 216 12.33 2.83 8.75
C GLY A 216 12.41 1.35 9.12
N ASN A 217 11.53 0.93 10.02
CA ASN A 217 11.38 -0.43 10.51
C ASN A 217 10.24 -1.15 9.80
N LEU A 218 10.50 -2.40 9.45
CA LEU A 218 9.56 -3.31 8.82
C LEU A 218 9.13 -4.37 9.84
N ASN A 219 7.91 -4.24 10.37
CA ASN A 219 7.32 -5.14 11.34
C ASN A 219 6.11 -5.84 10.74
N VAL A 220 6.17 -7.15 10.55
CA VAL A 220 5.14 -7.90 9.81
C VAL A 220 4.72 -9.22 10.47
N GLY A 221 3.55 -9.73 10.12
CA GLY A 221 3.16 -11.11 10.39
C GLY A 221 4.05 -12.10 9.64
N SER A 222 4.18 -11.97 8.32
CA SER A 222 5.17 -12.69 7.50
C SER A 222 5.61 -11.86 6.29
N LEU A 223 6.74 -12.21 5.68
CA LEU A 223 7.31 -11.47 4.56
C LEU A 223 7.63 -12.40 3.39
N HIS A 224 7.05 -12.10 2.23
CA HIS A 224 7.23 -12.83 0.99
C HIS A 224 7.47 -11.85 -0.16
N SER A 225 8.73 -11.68 -0.54
CA SER A 225 9.13 -10.86 -1.70
C SER A 225 9.59 -11.74 -2.85
N HIS A 226 9.22 -11.36 -4.08
CA HIS A 226 9.78 -11.97 -5.28
C HIS A 226 11.24 -11.55 -5.49
N GLY A 227 11.53 -10.27 -5.34
CA GLY A 227 12.83 -9.63 -5.51
C GLY A 227 13.43 -9.23 -4.17
N ASP A 228 14.11 -8.09 -4.13
CA ASP A 228 14.87 -7.65 -2.98
C ASP A 228 13.96 -7.19 -1.82
N VAL A 229 14.51 -7.27 -0.60
CA VAL A 229 13.88 -6.76 0.63
C VAL A 229 14.90 -5.90 1.34
N SER A 230 14.57 -4.63 1.57
CA SER A 230 15.44 -3.71 2.26
C SER A 230 14.71 -2.95 3.36
N ALA A 231 15.31 -2.87 4.55
CA ALA A 231 14.90 -1.95 5.59
C ALA A 231 16.11 -1.20 6.16
N TRP A 232 16.08 0.12 6.22
CA TRP A 232 17.19 0.89 6.82
C TRP A 232 17.24 0.71 8.34
N GLY A 233 16.07 0.56 8.98
CA GLY A 233 15.93 0.15 10.36
C GLY A 233 16.04 -1.36 10.50
N SER A 234 15.03 -1.95 11.15
CA SER A 234 14.96 -3.39 11.41
C SER A 234 13.96 -4.13 10.52
N ILE A 235 14.19 -5.42 10.30
CA ILE A 235 13.20 -6.34 9.73
C ILE A 235 12.78 -7.31 10.82
N ARG A 236 11.49 -7.34 11.14
CA ARG A 236 10.90 -8.21 12.15
C ARG A 236 9.69 -8.92 11.58
N ALA A 237 9.64 -10.23 11.75
CA ALA A 237 8.48 -11.03 11.39
C ALA A 237 8.12 -12.06 12.46
N VAL A 238 6.84 -12.33 12.67
CA VAL A 238 6.42 -13.48 13.48
C VAL A 238 6.65 -14.77 12.71
N GLY A 239 6.24 -14.79 11.45
CA GLY A 239 6.36 -15.85 10.46
C GLY A 239 7.62 -15.73 9.61
N GLN A 240 7.65 -16.41 8.47
CA GLN A 240 8.85 -16.51 7.64
C GLN A 240 9.21 -15.17 6.97
N ILE A 241 10.50 -15.00 6.65
CA ILE A 241 11.01 -13.90 5.83
C ILE A 241 11.66 -14.53 4.60
N THR A 242 11.12 -14.24 3.42
CA THR A 242 11.53 -14.88 2.17
C THR A 242 11.73 -13.84 1.08
N SER A 243 12.88 -13.91 0.41
CA SER A 243 13.15 -13.24 -0.87
C SER A 243 13.50 -14.31 -1.91
N LEU A 244 12.60 -14.54 -2.88
CA LEU A 244 12.67 -15.70 -3.77
C LEU A 244 13.74 -15.58 -4.86
N ASN A 245 14.02 -14.38 -5.35
CA ASN A 245 15.02 -14.09 -6.38
C ASN A 245 15.96 -12.93 -5.99
N GLY A 246 15.86 -12.43 -4.76
CA GLY A 246 16.58 -11.26 -4.29
C GLY A 246 17.47 -11.50 -3.08
N GLU A 247 17.99 -10.40 -2.56
CA GLU A 247 18.67 -10.31 -1.27
C GLU A 247 17.77 -9.71 -0.18
N ILE A 248 18.14 -9.96 1.07
CA ILE A 248 17.53 -9.31 2.24
C ILE A 248 18.58 -8.45 2.91
N HIS A 249 18.29 -7.16 3.07
CA HIS A 249 19.15 -6.20 3.74
C HIS A 249 18.42 -5.47 4.87
N SER A 250 19.02 -5.45 6.05
CA SER A 250 18.60 -4.59 7.15
C SER A 250 19.79 -3.76 7.65
N GLY A 251 19.60 -2.45 7.82
CA GLY A 251 20.60 -1.58 8.43
C GLY A 251 20.84 -1.89 9.91
N ARG A 252 19.93 -2.60 10.57
CA ARG A 252 20.06 -3.09 11.94
C ARG A 252 19.91 -4.61 12.01
N TRP A 253 18.86 -5.11 12.65
CA TRP A 253 18.65 -6.54 12.82
C TRP A 253 17.55 -7.09 11.92
N ILE A 254 17.74 -8.35 11.55
CA ILE A 254 16.71 -9.20 10.96
C ILE A 254 16.32 -10.22 12.01
N ALA A 255 15.06 -10.29 12.40
CA ALA A 255 14.62 -11.17 13.47
C ALA A 255 13.26 -11.82 13.18
N THR A 256 13.17 -13.14 13.36
CA THR A 256 11.92 -13.88 13.16
C THR A 256 11.80 -15.14 14.03
N LYS A 257 10.57 -15.56 14.35
CA LYS A 257 10.29 -16.91 14.90
C LYS A 257 10.23 -17.99 13.82
N GLY A 258 10.22 -17.60 12.55
CA GLY A 258 10.23 -18.44 11.38
C GLY A 258 11.63 -18.72 10.84
N THR A 259 11.68 -18.98 9.53
CA THR A 259 12.91 -19.11 8.75
C THR A 259 13.22 -17.80 8.04
N VAL A 260 14.51 -17.57 7.76
CA VAL A 260 14.95 -16.53 6.80
C VAL A 260 15.53 -17.23 5.58
N TYR A 261 15.03 -16.87 4.41
CA TYR A 261 15.56 -17.31 3.12
C TYR A 261 15.74 -16.13 2.17
N ALA A 262 16.90 -16.04 1.54
CA ALA A 262 17.12 -15.17 0.38
C ALA A 262 17.81 -15.99 -0.73
N ALA A 263 17.41 -15.79 -1.98
CA ALA A 263 18.14 -16.43 -3.09
C ALA A 263 19.55 -15.86 -3.28
N LYS A 264 19.78 -14.60 -2.88
CA LYS A 264 21.08 -13.93 -2.91
C LYS A 264 21.65 -13.76 -1.50
N TYR A 265 22.19 -12.59 -1.15
CA TYR A 265 22.77 -12.31 0.16
C TYR A 265 21.71 -12.11 1.25
N ILE A 266 22.10 -12.36 2.50
CA ILE A 266 21.40 -11.85 3.69
C ILE A 266 22.37 -10.93 4.43
N LYS A 267 21.98 -9.68 4.66
CA LYS A 267 22.82 -8.64 5.28
C LYS A 267 22.08 -8.00 6.45
N ALA A 268 22.64 -8.05 7.64
CA ALA A 268 22.16 -7.36 8.84
C ALA A 268 23.28 -6.50 9.44
N GLY A 269 23.02 -5.22 9.66
CA GLY A 269 23.96 -4.30 10.31
C GLY A 269 24.39 -4.75 11.72
N GLU A 270 23.43 -5.24 12.51
CA GLU A 270 23.63 -5.69 13.89
C GLU A 270 23.51 -7.21 14.01
N ALA A 271 22.30 -7.76 14.21
CA ALA A 271 22.08 -9.18 14.49
C ALA A 271 21.11 -9.83 13.51
N LEU A 272 21.25 -11.15 13.33
CA LEU A 272 20.33 -11.97 12.54
C LEU A 272 19.84 -13.15 13.38
N VAL A 273 18.52 -13.22 13.59
CA VAL A 273 17.89 -14.27 14.40
C VAL A 273 16.74 -14.92 13.63
N ALA A 274 16.79 -16.24 13.48
CA ALA A 274 15.68 -17.00 12.93
C ALA A 274 15.49 -18.31 13.70
N GLU A 275 14.35 -18.49 14.35
CA GLU A 275 14.15 -19.63 15.24
C GLU A 275 13.94 -20.98 14.52
N LYS A 276 13.73 -20.99 13.19
CA LYS A 276 13.59 -22.22 12.40
C LYS A 276 14.71 -22.48 11.39
N GLY A 277 15.57 -21.51 11.10
CA GLY A 277 16.70 -21.67 10.18
C GLY A 277 16.99 -20.45 9.32
N ILE A 278 18.22 -20.38 8.82
CA ILE A 278 18.72 -19.31 7.96
C ILE A 278 19.43 -19.96 6.79
N THR A 279 19.00 -19.62 5.57
CA THR A 279 19.60 -20.14 4.34
C THR A 279 19.70 -19.02 3.31
N CYS A 280 20.77 -19.03 2.53
CA CYS A 280 20.92 -18.16 1.36
C CYS A 280 21.32 -18.99 0.13
N GLY A 281 21.36 -18.37 -1.05
CA GLY A 281 21.85 -19.03 -2.27
C GLY A 281 23.30 -19.53 -2.13
N ALA A 282 23.62 -20.61 -2.84
CA ALA A 282 24.88 -21.36 -2.69
C ALA A 282 26.15 -20.52 -2.95
N ASP A 283 26.09 -19.58 -3.89
CA ASP A 283 27.22 -18.71 -4.26
C ASP A 283 27.22 -17.35 -3.52
N TYR A 284 26.33 -17.22 -2.53
CA TYR A 284 26.14 -16.00 -1.74
C TYR A 284 26.54 -16.22 -0.28
N GLY A 285 26.28 -15.22 0.57
CA GLY A 285 26.67 -15.26 1.97
C GLY A 285 25.69 -14.61 2.92
N ILE A 286 25.87 -14.94 4.20
CA ILE A 286 25.17 -14.34 5.32
C ILE A 286 26.16 -13.43 6.05
N LEU A 287 25.85 -12.13 6.06
CA LEU A 287 26.64 -11.08 6.66
C LEU A 287 25.84 -10.47 7.81
N ALA A 288 26.27 -10.69 9.05
CA ALA A 288 25.73 -9.97 10.21
C ALA A 288 26.81 -9.10 10.87
N ALA A 289 26.38 -8.19 11.74
CA ALA A 289 27.27 -7.33 12.52
C ALA A 289 28.18 -6.43 11.67
N THR A 290 27.74 -6.04 10.47
CA THR A 290 28.54 -5.27 9.51
C THR A 290 28.78 -3.83 9.97
N THR A 291 27.94 -3.29 10.86
CA THR A 291 28.09 -1.95 11.44
C THR A 291 28.63 -1.99 12.88
N MET A 292 29.00 -3.17 13.38
CA MET A 292 29.33 -3.40 14.78
C MET A 292 30.81 -3.75 15.00
N LYS A 293 31.39 -3.20 16.07
CA LYS A 293 32.74 -3.57 16.54
C LYS A 293 32.77 -5.05 16.94
N ARG A 294 33.82 -5.77 16.55
CA ARG A 294 34.01 -7.20 16.84
C ARG A 294 33.91 -7.55 18.33
N SER A 295 34.32 -6.64 19.21
CA SER A 295 34.22 -6.82 20.67
C SER A 295 32.78 -6.91 21.19
N LEU A 296 31.79 -6.45 20.43
CA LEU A 296 30.37 -6.47 20.79
C LEU A 296 29.59 -7.60 20.09
N TRP A 297 30.25 -8.42 19.28
CA TRP A 297 29.57 -9.43 18.47
C TRP A 297 28.85 -10.49 19.30
N GLU A 298 29.39 -10.86 20.46
CA GLU A 298 28.75 -11.84 21.35
C GLU A 298 27.43 -11.36 21.95
N GLU A 299 27.31 -10.05 22.19
CA GLU A 299 26.18 -9.46 22.88
C GLU A 299 25.15 -8.84 21.93
N ARG A 300 25.61 -8.26 20.81
CA ARG A 300 24.79 -7.42 19.93
C ARG A 300 24.99 -7.69 18.43
N GLY A 301 26.14 -8.24 18.04
CA GLY A 301 26.49 -8.50 16.63
C GLY A 301 26.56 -9.99 16.29
N TYR A 302 25.45 -10.70 16.48
CA TYR A 302 25.42 -12.16 16.41
C TYR A 302 24.47 -12.70 15.35
N VAL A 303 24.68 -13.96 15.01
CA VAL A 303 23.73 -14.79 14.26
C VAL A 303 23.24 -15.92 15.15
N SER A 304 21.94 -16.17 15.18
CA SER A 304 21.35 -17.27 15.94
C SER A 304 20.25 -17.99 15.17
N ALA A 305 20.35 -19.31 15.15
CA ALA A 305 19.42 -20.24 14.52
C ALA A 305 19.59 -21.63 15.15
N PRO A 306 18.69 -22.61 14.90
CA PRO A 306 18.82 -23.97 15.42
C PRO A 306 20.14 -24.68 15.05
N SER A 307 20.79 -24.26 13.97
CA SER A 307 22.11 -24.70 13.57
C SER A 307 22.89 -23.55 12.94
N LYS A 308 24.23 -23.61 13.05
CA LYS A 308 25.10 -22.61 12.44
C LYS A 308 24.91 -22.59 10.92
N PRO A 309 24.56 -21.45 10.31
CA PRO A 309 24.42 -21.38 8.86
C PRO A 309 25.74 -21.66 8.15
N LYS A 310 25.71 -22.46 7.08
CA LYS A 310 26.91 -22.90 6.35
C LYS A 310 27.67 -21.73 5.73
N LEU A 311 26.95 -20.74 5.22
CA LEU A 311 27.48 -19.60 4.45
C LEU A 311 27.60 -18.33 5.32
N LEU A 312 27.84 -18.49 6.63
CA LEU A 312 28.05 -17.37 7.54
C LEU A 312 29.44 -16.74 7.35
N LEU A 313 29.48 -15.48 6.92
CA LEU A 313 30.71 -14.74 6.62
C LEU A 313 31.10 -13.71 7.71
N SER A 314 30.12 -13.13 8.43
CA SER A 314 30.37 -12.19 9.52
C SER A 314 29.32 -12.27 10.63
N GLY A 315 29.65 -11.75 11.81
CA GLY A 315 28.88 -11.94 13.05
C GLY A 315 29.31 -13.19 13.82
N LYS A 316 29.15 -13.16 15.15
CA LYS A 316 29.42 -14.34 15.99
C LYS A 316 28.19 -15.25 15.99
N PHE A 317 28.36 -16.53 15.69
CA PHE A 317 27.27 -17.47 15.91
C PHE A 317 27.08 -17.69 17.42
N VAL A 318 25.87 -17.44 17.92
CA VAL A 318 25.51 -17.56 19.34
C VAL A 318 24.24 -18.38 19.44
N ASP A 319 24.30 -19.50 20.15
CA ASP A 319 23.15 -20.39 20.33
C ASP A 319 22.06 -19.77 21.21
N ASN A 320 20.82 -20.25 21.04
CA ASN A 320 19.67 -19.97 21.91
C ASN A 320 19.20 -18.51 21.98
N LYS A 321 19.60 -17.63 21.05
CA LYS A 321 18.97 -16.31 20.92
C LYS A 321 17.71 -16.44 20.09
N LYS A 322 16.66 -15.76 20.53
CA LYS A 322 15.31 -15.79 19.97
C LYS A 322 14.84 -14.39 19.61
N LEU A 323 13.73 -14.27 18.90
CA LEU A 323 13.16 -12.97 18.56
C LEU A 323 12.97 -12.09 19.81
N LYS A 324 12.47 -12.68 20.90
CA LYS A 324 12.29 -12.00 22.20
C LYS A 324 13.57 -11.37 22.78
N ASN A 325 14.75 -11.88 22.42
CA ASN A 325 16.02 -11.29 22.87
C ASN A 325 16.32 -10.00 22.12
N ILE A 326 15.97 -9.94 20.83
CA ILE A 326 16.05 -8.72 20.02
C ILE A 326 15.00 -7.70 20.52
N ASP A 327 13.79 -8.14 20.88
CA ASP A 327 12.77 -7.27 21.48
C ASP A 327 13.24 -6.63 22.79
N ALA A 328 13.90 -7.42 23.65
CA ALA A 328 14.46 -6.90 24.90
C ALA A 328 15.59 -5.90 24.65
N LEU A 329 16.42 -6.10 23.61
CA LEU A 329 17.47 -5.16 23.23
C LEU A 329 16.90 -3.83 22.75
N GLU A 330 15.81 -3.85 21.97
CA GLU A 330 15.20 -2.60 21.51
C GLU A 330 14.58 -1.81 22.65
N LYS A 331 13.80 -2.47 23.52
CA LYS A 331 13.24 -1.82 24.70
C LYS A 331 14.30 -1.17 25.59
N LYS A 332 15.44 -1.84 25.75
CA LYS A 332 16.57 -1.28 26.51
C LYS A 332 17.16 -0.06 25.81
N ARG A 333 17.23 -0.07 24.48
CA ARG A 333 17.80 1.02 23.68
C ARG A 333 16.92 2.25 23.66
N ASP A 334 15.61 2.09 23.53
CA ASP A 334 14.66 3.20 23.57
C ASP A 334 14.78 3.94 24.91
N TRP A 335 14.83 3.17 26.01
CA TRP A 335 15.14 3.72 27.33
C TRP A 335 16.49 4.45 27.38
N GLU A 336 17.55 3.89 26.77
CA GLU A 336 18.88 4.52 26.74
C GLU A 336 18.88 5.86 25.97
N LEU A 337 18.19 5.92 24.83
CA LEU A 337 18.09 7.12 24.01
C LEU A 337 17.30 8.24 24.71
N ASP A 338 16.21 7.89 25.39
CA ASP A 338 15.32 8.85 26.08
C ASP A 338 16.05 9.71 27.12
N TRP A 339 17.00 9.14 27.89
CA TRP A 339 17.76 9.93 28.87
C TRP A 339 19.07 10.51 28.32
N GLU A 340 19.63 9.94 27.25
CA GLU A 340 20.91 10.39 26.70
C GLU A 340 20.78 11.67 25.87
N VAL A 341 19.64 11.88 25.20
CA VAL A 341 19.37 13.11 24.43
C VAL A 341 19.35 14.36 25.33
N PRO A 342 18.56 14.43 26.42
CA PRO A 342 18.61 15.57 27.35
C PRO A 342 19.99 15.80 27.97
N ARG A 343 20.73 14.72 28.25
CA ARG A 343 22.07 14.78 28.84
C ARG A 343 23.13 15.31 27.87
N ARG A 344 23.02 14.99 26.58
CA ARG A 344 23.90 15.54 25.53
C ARG A 344 23.62 17.02 25.31
N LEU A 345 22.33 17.40 25.24
CA LEU A 345 21.91 18.81 25.15
C LEU A 345 22.42 19.63 26.35
N GLN A 346 22.34 19.10 27.58
CA GLN A 346 22.92 19.76 28.76
C GLN A 346 24.43 19.90 28.71
N ARG A 347 25.16 18.97 28.07
CA ARG A 347 26.62 19.08 27.93
C ARG A 347 27.02 20.12 26.88
N GLU A 348 26.23 20.28 25.83
CA GLU A 348 26.44 21.30 24.80
C GLU A 348 26.03 22.71 25.25
N MET A 349 25.12 22.84 26.22
CA MET A 349 24.75 24.13 26.82
C MET A 349 25.73 24.64 27.90
N VAL A 350 26.68 23.80 28.33
CA VAL A 350 27.64 24.11 29.43
C VAL A 350 29.10 24.13 28.92
N GLY A 351 29.32 23.90 27.62
CA GLY A 351 30.61 24.04 26.94
C GLY A 351 30.65 25.28 26.05
#